data_AF-A0A2N9F9J7-F1
#
_entry.id   AF-A0A2N9F9J7-F1
#
_cell.length_a   1.000
_cell.length_b   1.000
_cell.length_c   1.000
_cell.angle_alpha   90.00
_cell.angle_beta   90.00
_cell.angle_gamma   90.00
#
_symmetry.space_group_name_H-M   'P 1'
#
loop_
_entity.id
_entity.type
_entity.pdbx_description
1 polymer ?
#
loop_
_entity_poly.entity_id
_entity_poly.type
_entity_poly.pdbx_seq_one_letter_code
_entity_poly.pdbx_strand_id
1 'polypeptide(L)'
;MAYIYILWLFLTQILALVAKSKAKVPAVIVFGDSSVDSGNNNQIPTIARSNFKPYGRDFLGGHPTGRFSNGRIAPDFISEAFGLKPTIPAYLDPLYNITDFATGVCFASAGTGYDNATSDVLGVIPLWKEVEYYKEYQKKLKEYVGNEKANQILREALYLISIGTNDFLENYYTMPNRQSQFTVEQYQDFLIGLAHNFIQTLYGLGARKITLTGVPPMGCLPLERAVNILDRHDCVKRYNNVALEFNVKLKGLVAKLNKELHGLKLDLRLCEWDVVVLGDLR
;
A
#
# COMPACT_ATOMS: atom_id res chain seq x y z
N MET A 1 36.65 42.12 5.88
CA MET A 1 35.33 42.33 6.52
C MET A 1 34.19 41.79 5.65
N ALA A 2 33.95 42.29 4.44
CA ALA A 2 32.83 41.87 3.57
C ALA A 2 32.74 40.35 3.29
N TYR A 3 33.88 39.66 3.10
CA TYR A 3 33.92 38.22 2.80
C TYR A 3 33.38 37.34 3.95
N ILE A 4 33.57 37.78 5.20
CA ILE A 4 33.08 37.08 6.40
C ILE A 4 31.56 37.16 6.49
N TYR A 5 30.98 38.33 6.15
CA TYR A 5 29.53 38.52 6.11
C TYR A 5 28.86 37.73 4.99
N ILE A 6 29.51 37.59 3.84
CA ILE A 6 29.03 36.76 2.73
C ILE A 6 29.04 35.26 3.13
N LEU A 7 30.11 34.78 3.77
CA LEU A 7 30.19 33.41 4.27
C LEU A 7 29.13 33.12 5.35
N TRP A 8 28.87 34.07 6.24
CA TRP A 8 27.79 33.96 7.24
C TRP A 8 26.40 33.98 6.60
N LEU A 9 26.17 34.80 5.58
CA LEU A 9 24.92 34.80 4.81
C LEU A 9 24.70 33.48 4.06
N PHE A 10 25.75 32.91 3.46
CA PHE A 10 25.68 31.58 2.84
C PHE A 10 25.46 30.47 3.88
N LEU A 11 26.16 30.51 5.02
CA LEU A 11 26.00 29.52 6.08
C LEU A 11 24.60 29.58 6.71
N THR A 12 24.05 30.77 6.91
CA THR A 12 22.67 30.95 7.41
C THR A 12 21.62 30.53 6.39
N GLN A 13 21.83 30.76 5.08
CA GLN A 13 20.97 30.22 4.03
C GLN A 13 21.04 28.69 3.93
N ILE A 14 22.22 28.10 4.08
CA ILE A 14 22.39 26.63 4.15
C ILE A 14 21.72 26.08 5.40
N LEU A 15 21.90 26.70 6.58
CA LEU A 15 21.24 26.30 7.83
C LEU A 15 19.72 26.48 7.77
N ALA A 16 19.22 27.49 7.06
CA ALA A 16 17.79 27.69 6.80
C ALA A 16 17.23 26.68 5.79
N LEU A 17 18.01 26.24 4.79
CA LEU A 17 17.67 25.11 3.90
C LEU A 17 17.69 23.77 4.66
N VAL A 18 18.53 23.66 5.70
CA VAL A 18 18.64 22.49 6.59
C VAL A 18 17.65 22.56 7.76
N ALA A 19 16.66 23.48 7.72
CA ALA A 19 15.47 23.35 8.54
C ALA A 19 14.78 22.04 8.17
N LYS A 20 15.12 20.95 8.89
CA LYS A 20 14.44 19.66 8.79
C LYS A 20 12.96 19.93 8.95
N SER A 21 12.21 19.90 7.84
CA SER A 21 10.76 19.91 7.93
C SER A 21 10.41 18.72 8.81
N LYS A 22 9.84 18.98 9.98
CA LYS A 22 9.45 17.91 10.90
C LYS A 22 8.49 16.99 10.14
N ALA A 23 8.78 15.69 10.11
CA ALA A 23 7.93 14.73 9.44
C ALA A 23 6.48 14.89 9.92
N LYS A 24 5.53 14.93 8.99
CA LYS A 24 4.11 15.19 9.27
C LYS A 24 3.45 14.00 9.99
N VAL A 25 3.97 12.80 9.75
CA VAL A 25 3.64 11.56 10.47
C VAL A 25 4.94 10.88 10.87
N PRO A 26 4.98 10.08 11.94
CA PRO A 26 6.20 9.41 12.39
C PRO A 26 6.57 8.20 11.54
N ALA A 27 5.59 7.56 10.86
CA ALA A 27 5.83 6.42 10.00
C ALA A 27 4.74 6.27 8.92
N VAL A 28 5.10 5.60 7.82
CA VAL A 28 4.15 5.10 6.81
C VAL A 28 4.16 3.56 6.83
N ILE A 29 2.99 2.96 6.96
CA ILE A 29 2.83 1.51 7.09
C ILE A 29 1.95 1.01 5.95
N VAL A 30 2.45 0.07 5.15
CA VAL A 30 1.83 -0.30 3.86
C VAL A 30 1.38 -1.76 3.87
N PHE A 31 0.15 -2.01 3.40
CA PHE A 31 -0.45 -3.33 3.16
C PHE A 31 -1.03 -3.38 1.76
N GLY A 32 -1.14 -4.58 1.19
CA GLY A 32 -1.84 -4.75 -0.08
C GLY A 32 -1.11 -5.58 -1.12
N ASP A 33 -1.27 -5.22 -2.38
CA ASP A 33 -0.83 -6.03 -3.51
C ASP A 33 0.38 -5.46 -4.28
N SER A 34 0.53 -5.88 -5.54
CA SER A 34 1.63 -5.50 -6.44
C SER A 34 1.72 -3.99 -6.68
N SER A 35 0.61 -3.26 -6.54
CA SER A 35 0.57 -1.79 -6.68
C SER A 35 1.40 -1.06 -5.62
N VAL A 36 1.65 -1.72 -4.49
CA VAL A 36 2.35 -1.14 -3.34
C VAL A 36 3.45 -2.04 -2.77
N ASP A 37 3.69 -3.23 -3.35
CA ASP A 37 4.77 -4.14 -2.96
C ASP A 37 6.15 -3.53 -3.29
N SER A 38 6.99 -3.46 -2.25
CA SER A 38 8.36 -2.96 -2.33
C SER A 38 9.40 -4.05 -2.54
N GLY A 39 8.99 -5.33 -2.59
CA GLY A 39 9.84 -6.49 -2.89
C GLY A 39 9.66 -7.69 -1.96
N ASN A 40 8.56 -7.80 -1.19
CA ASN A 40 8.36 -8.96 -0.29
C ASN A 40 8.29 -10.28 -1.07
N ASN A 41 7.72 -10.27 -2.28
CA ASN A 41 7.63 -11.47 -3.12
C ASN A 41 8.98 -12.05 -3.54
N ASN A 42 10.08 -11.29 -3.43
CA ASN A 42 11.42 -11.80 -3.70
C ASN A 42 11.84 -12.87 -2.68
N GLN A 43 11.22 -12.88 -1.50
CA GLN A 43 11.62 -13.69 -0.35
C GLN A 43 10.77 -14.95 -0.16
N ILE A 44 9.78 -15.18 -1.04
CA ILE A 44 8.88 -16.33 -0.98
C ILE A 44 8.79 -17.04 -2.35
N PRO A 45 8.57 -18.37 -2.41
CA PRO A 45 8.57 -19.14 -3.66
C PRO A 45 7.30 -18.90 -4.50
N THR A 46 7.29 -17.81 -5.27
CA THR A 46 6.19 -17.43 -6.18
C THR A 46 6.73 -16.94 -7.53
N ILE A 47 5.90 -17.01 -8.57
CA ILE A 47 6.17 -16.40 -9.88
C ILE A 47 5.81 -14.92 -9.91
N ALA A 48 4.99 -14.43 -8.97
CA ALA A 48 4.55 -13.05 -8.87
C ALA A 48 5.69 -12.16 -8.35
N ARG A 49 6.77 -12.03 -9.12
CA ARG A 49 7.96 -11.23 -8.79
C ARG A 49 8.22 -10.22 -9.89
N SER A 50 8.89 -9.13 -9.53
CA SER A 50 9.37 -8.10 -10.45
C SER A 50 10.85 -7.77 -10.19
N ASN A 51 11.63 -8.79 -9.83
CA ASN A 51 13.07 -8.71 -9.60
C ASN A 51 13.91 -8.99 -10.86
N PHE A 52 13.38 -8.66 -12.03
CA PHE A 52 14.04 -8.84 -13.32
C PHE A 52 13.79 -7.62 -14.23
N LYS A 53 14.58 -7.48 -15.29
CA LYS A 53 14.41 -6.36 -16.25
C LYS A 53 13.07 -6.51 -17.01
N PRO A 54 12.33 -5.41 -17.29
CA PRO A 54 12.77 -4.01 -17.22
C PRO A 54 12.49 -3.30 -15.88
N TYR A 55 11.95 -3.99 -14.86
CA TYR A 55 11.63 -3.38 -13.57
C TYR A 55 12.87 -2.77 -12.89
N GLY A 56 12.67 -1.69 -12.13
CA GLY A 56 13.74 -1.00 -11.40
C GLY A 56 14.75 -0.21 -12.25
N ARG A 57 14.58 -0.10 -13.58
CA ARG A 57 15.48 0.67 -14.46
C ARG A 57 15.66 2.14 -14.02
N ASP A 58 14.58 2.75 -13.53
CA ASP A 58 14.52 4.14 -13.09
C ASP A 58 14.61 4.25 -11.55
N PHE A 59 14.84 3.14 -10.84
CA PHE A 59 15.10 3.12 -9.40
C PHE A 59 16.56 3.45 -9.08
N LEU A 60 16.86 3.78 -7.82
CA LEU A 60 18.23 4.05 -7.37
C LEU A 60 19.13 2.85 -7.68
N GLY A 61 20.19 3.08 -8.48
CA GLY A 61 21.12 2.04 -8.93
C GLY A 61 20.68 1.28 -10.20
N GLY A 62 19.48 1.52 -10.73
CA GLY A 62 19.02 0.91 -11.98
C GLY A 62 18.82 -0.61 -11.92
N HIS A 63 18.53 -1.14 -10.72
CA HIS A 63 18.36 -2.57 -10.49
C HIS A 63 16.93 -2.92 -10.05
N PRO A 64 16.39 -4.07 -10.49
CA PRO A 64 15.07 -4.53 -10.06
C PRO A 64 15.02 -4.79 -8.55
N THR A 65 14.08 -4.17 -7.84
CA THR A 65 13.90 -4.37 -6.38
C THR A 65 12.74 -5.30 -6.04
N GLY A 66 11.96 -5.77 -7.01
CA GLY A 66 10.67 -6.42 -6.76
C GLY A 66 9.49 -5.45 -6.62
N ARG A 67 9.69 -4.15 -6.93
CA ARG A 67 8.59 -3.21 -7.20
C ARG A 67 8.06 -3.46 -8.61
N PHE A 68 6.74 -3.52 -8.77
CA PHE A 68 6.08 -3.67 -10.08
C PHE A 68 6.04 -2.33 -10.85
N SER A 69 7.19 -1.66 -10.91
CA SER A 69 7.41 -0.36 -11.54
C SER A 69 8.84 -0.29 -12.08
N ASN A 70 9.10 0.65 -13.00
CA ASN A 70 10.46 0.96 -13.39
C ASN A 70 11.23 1.63 -12.24
N GLY A 71 10.54 2.22 -11.26
CA GLY A 71 11.17 2.98 -10.20
C GLY A 71 10.38 2.91 -8.90
N ARG A 72 10.31 4.06 -8.23
CA ARG A 72 9.53 4.23 -7.00
C ARG A 72 8.06 3.97 -7.26
N ILE A 73 7.38 3.50 -6.22
CA ILE A 73 5.92 3.27 -6.21
C ILE A 73 5.25 4.34 -5.35
N ALA A 74 3.93 4.48 -5.46
CA ALA A 74 3.20 5.56 -4.80
C ALA A 74 3.48 5.71 -3.27
N PRO A 75 3.59 4.62 -2.48
CA PRO A 75 3.97 4.74 -1.06
C PRO A 75 5.31 5.45 -0.83
N ASP A 76 6.29 5.29 -1.73
CA ASP A 76 7.60 5.93 -1.65
C ASP A 76 7.46 7.46 -1.79
N PHE A 77 6.67 7.92 -2.76
CA PHE A 77 6.39 9.35 -2.98
C PHE A 77 5.58 9.97 -1.83
N ILE A 78 4.62 9.22 -1.29
CA ILE A 78 3.84 9.65 -0.12
C ILE A 78 4.78 9.80 1.09
N SER A 79 5.64 8.81 1.35
CA SER A 79 6.64 8.88 2.42
C SER A 79 7.51 10.14 2.32
N GLU A 80 8.05 10.40 1.12
CA GLU A 80 8.86 11.60 0.86
C GLU A 80 8.07 12.90 1.09
N ALA A 81 6.84 12.99 0.58
CA ALA A 81 5.98 14.17 0.73
C ALA A 81 5.56 14.47 2.19
N PHE A 82 5.64 13.45 3.06
CA PHE A 82 5.43 13.55 4.49
C PHE A 82 6.71 13.83 5.29
N GLY A 83 7.86 13.98 4.62
CA GLY A 83 9.15 14.29 5.23
C GLY A 83 9.86 13.07 5.81
N LEU A 84 9.52 11.86 5.34
CA LEU A 84 10.16 10.61 5.72
C LEU A 84 11.12 10.14 4.62
N LYS A 85 11.71 8.94 4.78
CA LYS A 85 12.65 8.37 3.81
C LYS A 85 12.00 8.28 2.41
N PRO A 86 12.76 8.51 1.32
CA PRO A 86 12.21 8.54 -0.04
C PRO A 86 11.82 7.17 -0.60
N THR A 87 12.01 6.11 0.18
CA THR A 87 11.69 4.72 -0.15
C THR A 87 11.20 3.99 1.09
N ILE A 88 10.18 3.15 0.94
CA ILE A 88 9.68 2.26 1.99
C ILE A 88 10.24 0.84 1.75
N PRO A 89 10.96 0.25 2.71
CA PRO A 89 11.52 -1.09 2.57
C PRO A 89 10.46 -2.20 2.74
N ALA A 90 10.69 -3.32 2.05
CA ALA A 90 9.93 -4.54 2.22
C ALA A 90 10.28 -5.20 3.56
N TYR A 91 9.28 -5.63 4.31
CA TYR A 91 9.49 -6.21 5.65
C TYR A 91 10.33 -7.49 5.64
N LEU A 92 10.20 -8.32 4.60
CA LEU A 92 10.93 -9.58 4.47
C LEU A 92 12.35 -9.42 3.91
N ASP A 93 12.73 -8.25 3.40
CA ASP A 93 14.04 -8.06 2.79
C ASP A 93 15.14 -8.05 3.88
N PRO A 94 16.10 -9.00 3.84
CA PRO A 94 17.12 -9.17 4.88
C PRO A 94 18.13 -8.02 4.94
N LEU A 95 18.14 -7.10 3.96
CA LEU A 95 18.99 -5.92 3.98
C LEU A 95 18.51 -4.86 4.98
N TYR A 96 17.26 -4.95 5.45
CA TYR A 96 16.65 -3.97 6.35
C TYR A 96 16.39 -4.57 7.73
N ASN A 97 16.37 -3.69 8.74
CA ASN A 97 16.05 -4.06 10.11
C ASN A 97 15.13 -3.04 10.79
N ILE A 98 14.88 -3.19 12.09
CA ILE A 98 13.94 -2.32 12.81
C ILE A 98 14.31 -0.82 12.77
N THR A 99 15.59 -0.49 12.65
CA THR A 99 16.03 0.92 12.51
C THR A 99 15.57 1.53 11.19
N ASP A 100 15.41 0.71 10.16
CA ASP A 100 14.85 1.12 8.88
C ASP A 100 13.33 1.23 8.94
N PHE A 101 12.71 0.20 9.52
CA PHE A 101 11.25 0.06 9.60
C PHE A 101 10.59 1.09 10.52
N ALA A 102 11.32 1.67 11.47
CA ALA A 102 10.79 2.63 12.44
C ALA A 102 10.10 3.87 11.84
N THR A 103 10.41 4.19 10.57
CA THR A 103 9.83 5.34 9.84
C THR A 103 9.02 4.93 8.62
N GLY A 104 9.08 3.67 8.21
CA GLY A 104 8.42 3.20 7.00
C GLY A 104 8.60 1.70 6.82
N VAL A 105 7.51 0.96 6.62
CA VAL A 105 7.57 -0.49 6.37
C VAL A 105 6.42 -0.95 5.48
N CYS A 106 6.72 -1.89 4.59
CA CYS A 106 5.75 -2.46 3.66
C CYS A 106 5.58 -3.96 3.86
N PHE A 107 4.35 -4.39 4.10
CA PHE A 107 3.94 -5.80 4.24
C PHE A 107 3.25 -6.36 2.99
N ALA A 108 2.92 -5.49 2.03
CA ALA A 108 2.23 -5.86 0.79
C ALA A 108 2.95 -6.96 0.01
N SER A 109 2.17 -7.78 -0.71
CA SER A 109 2.66 -8.87 -1.54
C SER A 109 1.93 -8.90 -2.87
N ALA A 110 2.68 -8.94 -3.98
CA ALA A 110 2.05 -9.04 -5.29
C ALA A 110 1.15 -10.27 -5.42
N GLY A 111 -0.09 -10.06 -5.87
CA GLY A 111 -1.13 -11.09 -5.99
C GLY A 111 -2.05 -11.21 -4.78
N THR A 112 -1.80 -10.51 -3.66
CA THR A 112 -2.70 -10.55 -2.50
C THR A 112 -4.09 -10.02 -2.88
N GLY A 113 -5.12 -10.67 -2.33
CA GLY A 113 -6.51 -10.20 -2.33
C GLY A 113 -7.08 -10.16 -0.91
N TYR A 114 -8.25 -9.58 -0.74
CA TYR A 114 -8.97 -9.68 0.53
C TYR A 114 -9.34 -11.13 0.84
N ASP A 115 -9.75 -11.89 -0.18
CA ASP A 115 -10.06 -13.30 -0.07
C ASP A 115 -8.78 -14.12 -0.01
N ASN A 116 -8.65 -14.96 1.02
CA ASN A 116 -7.47 -15.81 1.17
C ASN A 116 -7.26 -16.73 -0.04
N ALA A 117 -8.35 -17.19 -0.67
CA ALA A 117 -8.27 -18.04 -1.85
C ALA A 117 -7.59 -17.35 -3.04
N THR A 118 -7.60 -16.01 -3.08
CA THR A 118 -6.89 -15.23 -4.10
C THR A 118 -5.39 -15.43 -3.99
N SER A 119 -4.86 -15.47 -2.76
CA SER A 119 -3.41 -15.63 -2.53
C SER A 119 -2.92 -17.05 -2.85
N ASP A 120 -3.81 -18.04 -2.75
CA ASP A 120 -3.51 -19.44 -3.08
C ASP A 120 -3.26 -19.64 -4.59
N VAL A 121 -3.82 -18.79 -5.46
CA VAL A 121 -3.67 -18.89 -6.93
C VAL A 121 -2.20 -18.85 -7.36
N LEU A 122 -1.41 -17.97 -6.74
CA LEU A 122 0.01 -17.75 -7.08
C LEU A 122 0.95 -18.11 -5.92
N GLY A 123 0.43 -18.67 -4.81
CA GLY A 123 1.21 -18.99 -3.62
C GLY A 123 1.89 -17.78 -2.99
N VAL A 124 1.16 -16.66 -2.88
CA VAL A 124 1.68 -15.37 -2.39
C VAL A 124 1.30 -15.16 -0.93
N ILE A 125 1.76 -14.05 -0.31
CA ILE A 125 1.50 -13.79 1.11
C ILE A 125 0.05 -13.35 1.26
N PRO A 126 -0.81 -14.11 1.98
CA PRO A 126 -2.20 -13.69 2.16
C PRO A 126 -2.32 -12.51 3.12
N LEU A 127 -3.42 -11.75 3.01
CA LEU A 127 -3.63 -10.54 3.81
C LEU A 127 -3.55 -10.77 5.33
N TRP A 128 -4.02 -11.92 5.83
CA TRP A 128 -3.89 -12.26 7.25
C TRP A 128 -2.41 -12.42 7.66
N LYS A 129 -1.54 -12.89 6.76
CA LYS A 129 -0.12 -13.04 7.01
C LYS A 129 0.59 -11.69 7.00
N GLU A 130 0.16 -10.75 6.15
CA GLU A 130 0.61 -9.35 6.24
C GLU A 130 0.29 -8.75 7.62
N VAL A 131 -0.88 -9.04 8.19
CA VAL A 131 -1.25 -8.64 9.56
C VAL A 131 -0.37 -9.31 10.61
N GLU A 132 0.01 -10.57 10.44
CA GLU A 132 0.95 -11.24 11.36
C GLU A 132 2.33 -10.59 11.34
N TYR A 133 2.86 -10.27 10.16
CA TYR A 133 4.11 -9.52 10.03
C TYR A 133 4.02 -8.14 10.67
N TYR A 134 2.87 -7.47 10.54
CA TYR A 134 2.63 -6.23 11.25
C TYR A 134 2.65 -6.39 12.78
N LYS A 135 2.01 -7.43 13.34
CA LYS A 135 2.06 -7.72 14.78
C LYS A 135 3.49 -7.99 15.25
N GLU A 136 4.29 -8.71 14.47
CA GLU A 136 5.70 -8.95 14.74
C GLU A 136 6.50 -7.63 14.71
N TYR A 137 6.29 -6.80 13.69
CA TYR A 137 6.86 -5.45 13.61
C TYR A 137 6.50 -4.59 14.83
N GLN A 138 5.25 -4.61 15.30
CA GLN A 138 4.85 -3.87 16.50
C GLN A 138 5.65 -4.30 17.74
N LYS A 139 5.94 -5.60 17.88
CA LYS A 139 6.79 -6.12 18.96
C LYS A 139 8.23 -5.60 18.83
N LYS A 140 8.84 -5.75 17.64
CA LYS A 140 10.20 -5.26 17.36
C LYS A 140 10.31 -3.75 17.58
N LEU A 141 9.31 -2.98 17.18
CA LEU A 141 9.28 -1.52 17.37
C LEU A 141 9.23 -1.16 18.86
N LYS A 142 8.41 -1.86 19.66
CA LYS A 142 8.34 -1.67 21.11
C LYS A 142 9.66 -1.98 21.80
N GLU A 143 10.36 -3.04 21.37
CA GLU A 143 11.69 -3.38 21.87
C GLU A 143 12.73 -2.31 21.51
N TYR A 144 12.62 -1.73 20.31
CA TYR A 144 13.57 -0.74 19.81
C TYR A 144 13.40 0.67 20.41
N VAL A 145 12.18 1.21 20.48
CA VAL A 145 11.93 2.59 20.94
C VAL A 145 11.23 2.70 22.30
N GLY A 146 10.87 1.57 22.91
CA GLY A 146 10.06 1.52 24.13
C GLY A 146 8.55 1.58 23.86
N ASN A 147 7.77 1.07 24.81
CA ASN A 147 6.33 0.87 24.67
C ASN A 147 5.55 2.16 24.38
N GLU A 148 5.78 3.21 25.16
CA GLU A 148 5.06 4.49 25.02
C GLU A 148 5.32 5.12 23.66
N LYS A 149 6.59 5.16 23.24
CA LYS A 149 6.97 5.75 21.97
C LYS A 149 6.47 4.93 20.79
N ALA A 150 6.55 3.59 20.85
CA ALA A 150 6.02 2.72 19.81
C ALA A 150 4.51 2.90 19.65
N ASN A 151 3.75 2.94 20.75
CA ASN A 151 2.31 3.18 20.70
C ASN A 151 1.98 4.56 20.10
N GLN A 152 2.77 5.59 20.42
CA GLN A 152 2.63 6.90 19.76
C GLN A 152 2.89 6.81 18.25
N ILE A 153 3.97 6.15 17.83
CA ILE A 153 4.31 5.99 16.40
C ILE A 153 3.17 5.27 15.68
N LEU A 154 2.70 4.14 16.20
CA LEU A 154 1.66 3.33 15.57
C LEU A 154 0.34 4.08 15.49
N ARG A 155 -0.06 4.79 16.56
CA ARG A 155 -1.29 5.60 16.54
C ARG A 155 -1.23 6.75 15.54
N GLU A 156 -0.06 7.40 15.43
CA GLU A 156 0.12 8.57 14.59
C GLU A 156 0.64 8.24 13.17
N ALA A 157 0.93 6.98 12.86
CA ALA A 157 1.36 6.55 11.53
C ALA A 157 0.26 6.71 10.49
N LEU A 158 0.67 6.86 9.23
CA LEU A 158 -0.22 6.78 8.07
C LEU A 158 -0.21 5.35 7.52
N TYR A 159 -1.38 4.74 7.42
CA TYR A 159 -1.56 3.40 6.89
C TYR A 159 -2.05 3.49 5.45
N LEU A 160 -1.34 2.86 4.52
CA LEU A 160 -1.68 2.83 3.10
C LEU A 160 -2.09 1.40 2.74
N ILE A 161 -3.29 1.26 2.18
CA ILE A 161 -3.86 -0.04 1.80
C ILE A 161 -4.27 0.01 0.34
N SER A 162 -3.73 -0.89 -0.49
CA SER A 162 -4.15 -1.04 -1.88
C SER A 162 -4.29 -2.50 -2.28
N ILE A 163 -5.54 -2.93 -2.43
CA ILE A 163 -5.88 -4.35 -2.64
C ILE A 163 -7.31 -4.47 -3.17
N GLY A 164 -7.59 -5.56 -3.88
CA GLY A 164 -8.93 -5.93 -4.33
C GLY A 164 -8.99 -6.32 -5.80
N THR A 165 -8.07 -5.82 -6.63
CA THR A 165 -8.04 -6.11 -8.07
C THR A 165 -7.85 -7.60 -8.35
N ASN A 166 -6.95 -8.25 -7.61
CA ASN A 166 -6.64 -9.67 -7.79
C ASN A 166 -7.82 -10.58 -7.42
N ASP A 167 -8.66 -10.17 -6.45
CA ASP A 167 -9.85 -10.95 -6.09
C ASP A 167 -10.78 -11.13 -7.30
N PHE A 168 -10.88 -10.11 -8.15
CA PHE A 168 -11.67 -10.20 -9.37
C PHE A 168 -10.92 -10.87 -10.51
N LEU A 169 -9.72 -10.39 -10.85
CA LEU A 169 -9.01 -10.82 -12.06
C LEU A 169 -8.35 -12.19 -11.90
N GLU A 170 -7.57 -12.39 -10.85
CA GLU A 170 -6.78 -13.61 -10.65
C GLU A 170 -7.61 -14.74 -10.02
N ASN A 171 -8.64 -14.40 -9.23
CA ASN A 171 -9.50 -15.38 -8.57
C ASN A 171 -10.88 -15.50 -9.24
N TYR A 172 -11.78 -14.52 -9.09
CA TYR A 172 -13.17 -14.67 -9.51
C TYR A 172 -13.35 -14.91 -11.01
N TYR A 173 -12.60 -14.25 -11.90
CA TYR A 173 -12.78 -14.41 -13.34
C TYR A 173 -11.93 -15.52 -13.95
N THR A 174 -10.80 -15.86 -13.33
CA THR A 174 -9.84 -16.84 -13.86
C THR A 174 -10.05 -18.23 -13.27
N MET A 175 -10.49 -18.35 -12.01
CA MET A 175 -10.67 -19.63 -11.33
C MET A 175 -12.16 -20.02 -11.22
N PRO A 176 -12.53 -21.28 -11.46
CA PRO A 176 -13.94 -21.70 -11.48
C PRO A 176 -14.59 -21.72 -10.08
N ASN A 177 -13.78 -21.82 -9.02
CA ASN A 177 -14.27 -22.08 -7.67
C ASN A 177 -15.19 -20.97 -7.17
N ARG A 178 -14.80 -19.69 -7.28
CA ARG A 178 -15.62 -18.58 -6.76
C ARG A 178 -16.86 -18.29 -7.61
N GLN A 179 -16.80 -18.47 -8.93
CA GLN A 179 -17.97 -18.31 -9.80
C GLN A 179 -19.07 -19.33 -9.51
N SER A 180 -18.71 -20.54 -9.08
CA SER A 180 -19.69 -21.56 -8.68
C SER A 180 -20.35 -21.29 -7.32
N GLN A 181 -19.76 -20.43 -6.49
CA GLN A 181 -20.24 -20.13 -5.14
C GLN A 181 -20.98 -18.79 -5.06
N PHE A 182 -20.63 -17.83 -5.91
CA PHE A 182 -21.12 -16.46 -5.82
C PHE A 182 -21.45 -15.89 -7.19
N THR A 183 -22.55 -15.14 -7.27
CA THR A 183 -22.68 -14.11 -8.30
C THR A 183 -21.65 -13.00 -8.07
N VAL A 184 -21.37 -12.18 -9.08
CA VAL A 184 -20.37 -11.11 -8.94
C VAL A 184 -20.77 -10.11 -7.85
N GLU A 185 -22.06 -9.81 -7.71
CA GLU A 185 -22.57 -8.95 -6.65
C GLU A 185 -22.39 -9.57 -5.25
N GLN A 186 -22.70 -10.85 -5.10
CA GLN A 186 -22.48 -11.57 -3.84
C GLN A 186 -21.00 -11.63 -3.47
N TYR A 187 -20.11 -11.78 -4.47
CA TYR A 187 -18.68 -11.78 -4.24
C TYR A 187 -18.19 -10.39 -3.83
N GLN A 188 -18.70 -9.31 -4.45
CA GLN A 188 -18.44 -7.94 -4.00
C GLN A 188 -18.82 -7.75 -2.52
N ASP A 189 -20.01 -8.20 -2.10
CA ASP A 189 -20.45 -8.09 -0.70
C ASP A 189 -19.58 -8.91 0.26
N PHE A 190 -19.17 -10.10 -0.16
CA PHE A 190 -18.22 -10.94 0.59
C PHE A 190 -16.89 -10.20 0.80
N LEU A 191 -16.31 -9.62 -0.25
CA LEU A 191 -15.06 -8.85 -0.15
C LEU A 191 -15.21 -7.60 0.72
N ILE A 192 -16.36 -6.91 0.70
CA ILE A 192 -16.64 -5.79 1.60
C ILE A 192 -16.66 -6.24 3.07
N GLY A 193 -17.19 -7.42 3.36
CA GLY A 193 -17.13 -8.02 4.70
C GLY A 193 -15.69 -8.29 5.15
N LEU A 194 -14.83 -8.79 4.25
CA LEU A 194 -13.42 -9.00 4.54
C LEU A 194 -12.65 -7.69 4.73
N ALA A 195 -12.89 -6.69 3.88
CA ALA A 195 -12.33 -5.35 4.01
C ALA A 195 -12.72 -4.70 5.34
N HIS A 196 -14.00 -4.81 5.74
CA HIS A 196 -14.50 -4.35 7.03
C HIS A 196 -13.71 -4.97 8.19
N ASN A 197 -13.57 -6.31 8.20
CA ASN A 197 -12.86 -7.03 9.26
C ASN A 197 -11.37 -6.68 9.30
N PHE A 198 -10.73 -6.49 8.15
CA PHE A 198 -9.35 -6.07 8.06
C PHE A 198 -9.12 -4.69 8.67
N ILE A 199 -9.95 -3.70 8.30
CA ILE A 199 -9.84 -2.34 8.86
C ILE A 199 -10.12 -2.34 10.38
N GLN A 200 -11.13 -3.08 10.84
CA GLN A 200 -11.38 -3.24 12.28
C GLN A 200 -10.19 -3.87 13.01
N THR A 201 -9.53 -4.85 12.40
CA THR A 201 -8.32 -5.48 12.95
C THR A 201 -7.19 -4.47 13.08
N LEU A 202 -6.90 -3.68 12.03
CA LEU A 202 -5.86 -2.63 12.09
C LEU A 202 -6.19 -1.58 13.15
N TYR A 203 -7.46 -1.16 13.24
CA TYR A 203 -7.92 -0.23 14.27
C TYR A 203 -7.72 -0.78 15.69
N GLY A 204 -8.06 -2.05 15.91
CA GLY A 204 -7.81 -2.76 17.17
C GLY A 204 -6.32 -2.87 17.52
N LEU A 205 -5.46 -2.93 16.50
CA LEU A 205 -4.00 -2.88 16.64
C LEU A 205 -3.43 -1.46 16.75
N GLY A 206 -4.28 -0.44 16.87
CA GLY A 206 -3.89 0.94 17.17
C GLY A 206 -3.86 1.89 15.97
N ALA A 207 -4.15 1.43 14.75
CA ALA A 207 -4.19 2.30 13.58
C ALA A 207 -5.30 3.35 13.70
N ARG A 208 -5.01 4.61 13.36
CA ARG A 208 -6.00 5.71 13.38
C ARG A 208 -6.07 6.54 12.11
N LYS A 209 -5.04 6.54 11.26
CA LYS A 209 -5.03 7.29 9.99
C LYS A 209 -4.81 6.31 8.85
N ILE A 210 -5.90 5.93 8.19
CA ILE A 210 -5.89 4.88 7.16
C ILE A 210 -6.35 5.48 5.84
N THR A 211 -5.59 5.23 4.78
CA THR A 211 -5.99 5.50 3.40
C THR A 211 -6.16 4.17 2.69
N LEU A 212 -7.36 3.94 2.17
CA LEU A 212 -7.72 2.78 1.37
C LEU A 212 -7.86 3.21 -0.09
N THR A 213 -7.29 2.45 -1.02
CA THR A 213 -7.59 2.68 -2.45
C THR A 213 -8.81 1.89 -2.89
N GLY A 214 -9.56 2.48 -3.82
CA GLY A 214 -10.50 1.72 -4.65
C GLY A 214 -9.76 0.80 -5.62
N VAL A 215 -10.54 -0.01 -6.33
CA VAL A 215 -10.06 -0.81 -7.45
C VAL A 215 -10.05 0.06 -8.71
N PRO A 216 -8.95 0.10 -9.48
CA PRO A 216 -8.86 0.88 -10.72
C PRO A 216 -9.84 0.35 -11.80
N PRO A 217 -9.99 1.02 -12.95
CA PRO A 217 -10.68 0.44 -14.11
C PRO A 217 -9.92 -0.80 -14.62
N MET A 218 -10.14 -1.93 -13.96
CA MET A 218 -9.29 -3.11 -14.06
C MET A 218 -9.37 -3.80 -15.42
N GLY A 219 -10.46 -3.62 -16.17
CA GLY A 219 -10.56 -4.07 -17.55
C GLY A 219 -9.66 -3.32 -18.53
N CYS A 220 -9.08 -2.20 -18.11
CA CYS A 220 -8.07 -1.46 -18.89
C CYS A 220 -6.63 -1.81 -18.51
N LEU A 221 -6.40 -2.73 -17.56
CA LEU A 221 -5.04 -3.11 -17.19
C LEU A 221 -4.32 -3.77 -18.38
N PRO A 222 -2.99 -3.61 -18.49
CA PRO A 222 -2.24 -4.11 -19.64
C PRO A 222 -2.45 -5.59 -19.94
N LEU A 223 -2.51 -6.44 -18.90
CA LEU A 223 -2.74 -7.88 -19.07
C LEU A 223 -4.12 -8.16 -19.68
N GLU A 224 -5.17 -7.58 -19.12
CA GLU A 224 -6.55 -7.74 -19.63
C GLU A 224 -6.69 -7.27 -21.07
N ARG A 225 -6.07 -6.13 -21.42
CA ARG A 225 -6.07 -5.64 -22.81
C ARG A 225 -5.27 -6.54 -23.74
N ALA A 226 -4.12 -7.06 -23.29
CA ALA A 226 -3.28 -7.93 -24.10
C ALA A 226 -4.01 -9.24 -24.47
N VAL A 227 -4.78 -9.82 -23.54
CA VAL A 227 -5.54 -11.07 -23.77
C VAL A 227 -6.90 -10.84 -24.44
N ASN A 228 -7.42 -9.60 -24.45
CA ASN A 228 -8.68 -9.26 -25.11
C ASN A 228 -8.55 -9.10 -26.63
N ILE A 229 -8.04 -10.15 -27.30
CA ILE A 229 -7.70 -10.15 -28.74
C ILE A 229 -8.96 -9.96 -29.61
N LEU A 230 -10.09 -10.56 -29.21
CA LEU A 230 -11.34 -10.52 -29.98
C LEU A 230 -11.93 -9.10 -30.06
N ASP A 231 -11.77 -8.30 -29.01
CA ASP A 231 -12.21 -6.89 -28.96
C ASP A 231 -11.06 -5.91 -29.26
N ARG A 232 -10.09 -6.31 -30.09
CA ARG A 232 -8.99 -5.44 -30.56
C ARG A 232 -8.18 -4.78 -29.44
N HIS A 233 -7.95 -5.49 -28.34
CA HIS A 233 -7.22 -4.98 -27.16
C HIS A 233 -7.87 -3.75 -26.50
N ASP A 234 -9.18 -3.57 -26.69
CA ASP A 234 -9.98 -2.58 -25.95
C ASP A 234 -10.18 -3.04 -24.50
N CYS A 235 -10.58 -2.10 -23.64
CA CYS A 235 -10.86 -2.41 -22.25
C CYS A 235 -12.06 -3.35 -22.10
N VAL A 236 -11.96 -4.31 -21.18
CA VAL A 236 -13.07 -5.20 -20.83
C VAL A 236 -14.11 -4.44 -20.00
N LYS A 237 -15.14 -3.91 -20.67
CA LYS A 237 -16.18 -3.04 -20.06
C LYS A 237 -16.83 -3.64 -18.82
N ARG A 238 -17.12 -4.95 -18.83
CA ARG A 238 -17.72 -5.64 -17.67
C ARG A 238 -16.88 -5.53 -16.40
N TYR A 239 -15.55 -5.59 -16.52
CA TYR A 239 -14.64 -5.49 -15.37
C TYR A 239 -14.59 -4.06 -14.84
N ASN A 240 -14.62 -3.07 -15.73
CA ASN A 240 -14.69 -1.67 -15.33
C ASN A 240 -15.99 -1.34 -14.59
N ASN A 241 -17.12 -1.91 -15.01
CA ASN A 241 -18.40 -1.73 -14.31
C ASN A 241 -18.33 -2.32 -12.89
N VAL A 242 -17.76 -3.52 -12.72
CA VAL A 242 -17.58 -4.13 -11.40
C VAL A 242 -16.65 -3.30 -10.51
N ALA A 243 -15.58 -2.72 -11.06
CA ALA A 243 -14.72 -1.81 -10.31
C ALA A 243 -15.50 -0.57 -9.82
N LEU A 244 -16.36 0.01 -10.67
CA LEU A 244 -17.21 1.14 -10.28
C LEU A 244 -18.21 0.77 -9.17
N GLU A 245 -18.91 -0.35 -9.31
CA GLU A 245 -19.86 -0.87 -8.32
C GLU A 245 -19.17 -1.15 -6.97
N PHE A 246 -18.03 -1.84 -7.01
CA PHE A 246 -17.28 -2.20 -5.82
C PHE A 246 -16.75 -0.95 -5.10
N ASN A 247 -16.28 0.06 -5.85
CA ASN A 247 -15.85 1.33 -5.30
C ASN A 247 -16.98 2.11 -4.62
N VAL A 248 -18.22 2.00 -5.11
CA VAL A 248 -19.40 2.55 -4.42
C VAL A 248 -19.62 1.84 -3.08
N LYS A 249 -19.50 0.51 -3.04
CA LYS A 249 -19.62 -0.26 -1.79
C LYS A 249 -18.49 0.07 -0.80
N LEU A 250 -17.24 0.22 -1.27
CA LEU A 250 -16.11 0.67 -0.45
C LEU A 250 -16.35 2.06 0.14
N LYS A 251 -16.90 3.00 -0.65
CA LYS A 251 -17.27 4.34 -0.15
C LYS A 251 -18.29 4.25 0.98
N GLY A 252 -19.28 3.37 0.83
CA GLY A 252 -20.26 3.07 1.89
C GLY A 252 -19.59 2.51 3.15
N LEU A 253 -18.69 1.54 3.00
CA LEU A 253 -17.92 0.96 4.10
C LEU A 253 -17.08 2.01 4.84
N VAL A 254 -16.37 2.87 4.12
CA VAL A 254 -15.55 3.95 4.70
C VAL A 254 -16.42 4.93 5.49
N ALA A 255 -17.55 5.34 4.93
CA ALA A 255 -18.49 6.22 5.63
C ALA A 255 -19.08 5.57 6.89
N LYS A 256 -19.35 4.26 6.86
CA LYS A 256 -19.82 3.49 8.02
C LYS A 256 -18.75 3.45 9.11
N LEU A 257 -17.54 3.03 8.78
CA LEU A 257 -16.46 2.85 9.76
C LEU A 257 -16.01 4.15 10.42
N ASN A 258 -15.99 5.28 9.69
CA ASN A 258 -15.71 6.59 10.30
C ASN A 258 -16.76 7.02 11.32
N LYS A 259 -18.01 6.55 11.20
CA LYS A 259 -19.08 6.83 12.18
C LYS A 259 -18.98 5.91 13.40
N GLU A 260 -18.62 4.65 13.18
CA GLU A 260 -18.60 3.62 14.22
C GLU A 260 -17.32 3.63 15.06
N LEU A 261 -16.17 3.96 14.47
CA LEU A 261 -14.86 3.85 15.11
C LEU A 261 -14.33 5.22 15.53
N HIS A 262 -14.51 5.56 16.80
CA HIS A 262 -14.11 6.86 17.33
C HIS A 262 -12.61 7.14 17.17
N GLY A 263 -12.28 8.29 16.59
CA GLY A 263 -10.89 8.72 16.37
C GLY A 263 -10.20 8.06 15.18
N LEU A 264 -10.89 7.20 14.41
CA LEU A 264 -10.44 6.78 13.10
C LEU A 264 -10.63 7.91 12.09
N LYS A 265 -9.59 8.18 11.30
CA LYS A 265 -9.64 8.93 10.04
C LYS A 265 -9.37 7.92 8.92
N LEU A 266 -10.44 7.40 8.33
CA LEU A 266 -10.37 6.49 7.18
C LEU A 266 -10.80 7.23 5.92
N ASP A 267 -9.98 7.19 4.89
CA ASP A 267 -10.26 7.85 3.62
C ASP A 267 -10.16 6.86 2.45
N LEU A 268 -11.00 7.07 1.42
CA LEU A 268 -11.00 6.28 0.19
C LEU A 268 -10.43 7.11 -0.97
N ARG A 269 -9.45 6.55 -1.68
CA ARG A 269 -8.86 7.14 -2.89
C ARG A 269 -9.19 6.30 -4.12
N LEU A 270 -9.92 6.89 -5.08
CA LEU A 270 -10.36 6.20 -6.30
C LEU A 270 -9.38 6.37 -7.48
N CYS A 271 -8.54 7.40 -7.44
CA CYS A 271 -7.40 7.55 -8.33
C CYS A 271 -6.14 7.17 -7.55
N GLU A 272 -5.17 6.52 -8.20
CA GLU A 272 -3.90 6.16 -7.59
C GLU A 272 -3.22 7.42 -7.00
N TRP A 273 -3.33 7.54 -5.67
CA TRP A 273 -2.44 8.29 -4.79
C TRP A 273 -2.17 9.76 -5.15
N ASP A 274 -3.23 10.56 -5.30
CA ASP A 274 -3.10 12.02 -5.35
C ASP A 274 -2.62 12.60 -4.00
N VAL A 275 -1.34 12.98 -3.95
CA VAL A 275 -0.66 13.53 -2.75
C VAL A 275 -1.29 14.81 -2.21
N VAL A 276 -2.00 15.57 -3.06
CA VAL A 276 -2.57 16.89 -2.73
C VAL A 276 -3.66 16.80 -1.65
N VAL A 277 -4.44 15.70 -1.58
CA VAL A 277 -5.60 15.56 -0.68
C VAL A 277 -5.23 14.85 0.64
N LEU A 278 -4.04 14.26 0.76
CA LEU A 278 -3.53 13.71 2.03
C LEU A 278 -3.22 14.80 3.08
N GLY A 279 -3.37 16.09 2.71
CA GLY A 279 -3.26 17.23 3.60
C GLY A 279 -4.25 17.24 4.77
N ASP A 280 -5.43 16.62 4.59
CA ASP A 280 -6.52 16.63 5.58
C ASP A 280 -6.38 15.55 6.67
N LEU A 281 -5.41 14.63 6.52
CA LEU A 281 -5.07 13.62 7.52
C LEU A 281 -3.98 14.07 8.50
N ARG A 282 -3.52 15.32 8.41
CA ARG A 282 -2.56 15.93 9.33
C ARG A 282 -3.13 16.08 10.75
#